data_AF-A0A357MHT5-F1
#
_entry.id   AF-A0A357MHT5-F1
#
_cell.length_a   1.000
_cell.length_b   1.000
_cell.length_c   1.000
_cell.angle_alpha   90.00
_cell.angle_beta   90.00
_cell.angle_gamma   90.00
#
_symmetry.space_group_name_H-M   'P 1'
#
loop_
_entity.id
_entity.type
_entity.pdbx_description
1 polymer ?
#
loop_
_entity_poly.entity_id
_entity_poly.type
_entity_poly.pdbx_seq_one_letter_code
_entity_poly.pdbx_strand_id
1 'polypeptide(L)'
;MAKTNSGRFFEDYSIGQVIRHAVPRTVSGGERALYHALYPARHALYSSDAFAQSCGLAESPIDDLAAFHVVFGKTVPDVSLNAVANLGYAEGRWLLPVYPGDTLRSESEVIGLKQNSNGKTGVVWVRTRGLNQRDQIVMDYVRWVMVRKSDLDAPAPDTTVPELKPVLEAGDLTIPEGLDFSGYDFTLAGEPHRWGDYEIGEKIDHVDGVTIEEAEHMMATRLWQNTAKVHFD
;
A
#
# COMPACT_ATOMS: atom_id res chain seq x y z
N MET A 1 27.44 -19.43 -4.79
CA MET A 1 26.19 -18.63 -4.79
C MET A 1 26.56 -17.17 -5.04
N ALA A 2 25.82 -16.49 -5.91
CA ALA A 2 25.95 -15.05 -6.09
C ALA A 2 25.59 -14.33 -4.78
N LYS A 3 26.23 -13.18 -4.50
CA LYS A 3 25.93 -12.33 -3.33
C LYS A 3 24.80 -11.34 -3.61
N THR A 4 24.23 -11.36 -4.81
CA THR A 4 23.11 -10.52 -5.25
C THR A 4 21.78 -11.27 -5.09
N ASN A 5 20.70 -10.53 -4.81
CA ASN A 5 19.34 -11.07 -4.77
C ASN A 5 18.69 -10.87 -6.15
N SER A 6 18.32 -11.96 -6.82
CA SER A 6 17.63 -11.94 -8.12
C SER A 6 16.12 -11.71 -8.01
N GLY A 7 15.58 -11.62 -6.80
CA GLY A 7 14.15 -11.76 -6.54
C GLY A 7 13.68 -13.19 -6.80
N ARG A 8 12.37 -13.40 -6.61
CA ARG A 8 11.70 -14.68 -6.85
C ARG A 8 11.07 -14.73 -8.24
N PHE A 9 11.02 -15.91 -8.82
CA PHE A 9 10.24 -16.27 -9.98
C PHE A 9 9.01 -17.09 -9.54
N PHE A 10 8.08 -17.33 -10.47
CA PHE A 10 6.79 -17.95 -10.14
C PHE A 10 6.92 -19.31 -9.44
N GLU A 11 7.89 -20.14 -9.85
CA GLU A 11 8.18 -21.45 -9.29
C GLU A 11 8.86 -21.42 -7.90
N ASP A 12 9.30 -20.26 -7.42
CA ASP A 12 9.94 -20.10 -6.11
C ASP A 12 8.94 -19.91 -4.95
N TYR A 13 7.65 -19.83 -5.25
CA TYR A 13 6.59 -19.60 -4.26
C TYR A 13 5.89 -20.90 -3.88
N SER A 14 5.55 -21.01 -2.60
CA SER A 14 4.74 -22.11 -2.06
C SER A 14 3.54 -21.55 -1.30
N ILE A 15 2.37 -22.19 -1.43
CA ILE A 15 1.18 -21.85 -0.65
C ILE A 15 1.49 -21.89 0.86
N GLY A 16 1.03 -20.89 1.60
CA GLY A 16 1.27 -20.73 3.04
C GLY A 16 2.67 -20.21 3.41
N GLN A 17 3.54 -19.98 2.43
CA GLN A 17 4.85 -19.39 2.67
C GLN A 17 4.70 -17.96 3.20
N VAL A 18 5.31 -17.67 4.35
CA VAL A 18 5.44 -16.31 4.88
C VAL A 18 6.82 -15.76 4.55
N ILE A 19 6.83 -14.63 3.84
CA ILE A 19 8.03 -13.88 3.47
C ILE A 19 8.13 -12.67 4.38
N ARG A 20 9.20 -12.59 5.18
CA ARG A 20 9.52 -11.39 5.99
C ARG A 20 10.43 -10.48 5.17
N HIS A 21 9.95 -9.28 4.84
CA HIS A 21 10.65 -8.39 3.94
C HIS A 21 11.75 -7.61 4.65
N ALA A 22 12.84 -7.34 3.93
CA ALA A 22 13.98 -6.61 4.44
C ALA A 22 13.72 -5.10 4.55
N VAL A 23 14.63 -4.42 5.27
CA VAL A 23 14.69 -2.95 5.41
C VAL A 23 13.46 -2.36 6.13
N PRO A 24 13.38 -2.50 7.47
CA PRO A 24 12.38 -1.76 8.24
C PRO A 24 12.59 -0.25 8.06
N ARG A 25 11.50 0.52 8.05
CA ARG A 25 11.52 1.95 7.75
C ARG A 25 10.82 2.76 8.84
N THR A 26 11.59 3.55 9.58
CA THR A 26 11.05 4.61 10.45
C THR A 26 10.53 5.75 9.59
N VAL A 27 9.30 6.22 9.83
CA VAL A 27 8.71 7.37 9.12
C VAL A 27 8.69 8.60 10.03
N SER A 28 8.61 9.80 9.47
CA SER A 28 8.75 11.07 10.19
C SER A 28 8.12 12.23 9.41
N GLY A 29 8.41 13.48 9.82
CA GLY A 29 7.95 14.68 9.10
C GLY A 29 8.52 14.84 7.68
N GLY A 30 9.64 14.19 7.34
CA GLY A 30 10.22 14.24 6.00
C GLY A 30 9.33 13.58 4.94
N GLU A 31 8.71 12.45 5.27
CA GLU A 31 7.74 11.76 4.43
C GLU A 31 6.52 12.65 4.15
N ARG A 32 5.98 13.32 5.18
CA ARG A 32 4.86 14.27 5.03
C ARG A 32 5.22 15.39 4.04
N ALA A 33 6.37 16.03 4.24
CA ALA A 33 6.81 17.13 3.37
C ALA A 33 7.00 16.68 1.92
N LEU A 34 7.66 15.54 1.70
CA LEU A 34 7.86 15.01 0.34
C LEU A 34 6.56 14.52 -0.29
N TYR A 35 5.67 13.88 0.46
CA TYR A 35 4.38 13.43 -0.05
C TYR A 35 3.54 14.62 -0.53
N HIS A 36 3.42 15.69 0.26
CA HIS A 36 2.70 16.89 -0.17
C HIS A 36 3.39 17.67 -1.30
N ALA A 37 4.69 17.46 -1.52
CA ALA A 37 5.41 18.06 -2.65
C ALA A 37 5.23 17.25 -3.95
N LEU A 38 5.09 15.92 -3.84
CA LEU A 38 4.98 14.98 -4.96
C LEU A 38 3.53 14.70 -5.36
N TYR A 39 2.57 15.02 -4.50
CA TYR A 39 1.14 14.86 -4.77
C TYR A 39 0.45 16.18 -4.41
N PRO A 40 -0.56 16.65 -5.16
CA PRO A 40 -1.31 17.86 -4.85
C PRO A 40 -2.27 17.67 -3.64
N ALA A 41 -1.81 16.99 -2.60
CA ALA A 41 -2.58 16.67 -1.40
C ALA A 41 -2.74 17.90 -0.51
N ARG A 42 -3.99 18.18 -0.11
CA ARG A 42 -4.35 19.30 0.79
C ARG A 42 -5.30 18.90 1.92
N HIS A 43 -5.40 17.61 2.23
CA HIS A 43 -6.25 17.14 3.31
C HIS A 43 -5.76 17.70 4.65
N ALA A 44 -6.64 18.42 5.35
CA ALA A 44 -6.29 19.16 6.56
C ALA A 44 -5.77 18.25 7.69
N LEU A 45 -6.37 17.04 7.84
CA LEU A 45 -5.98 16.04 8.83
C LEU A 45 -4.51 15.62 8.72
N TYR A 46 -3.96 15.50 7.50
CA TYR A 46 -2.57 15.09 7.27
C TYR A 46 -1.61 16.30 7.16
N SER A 47 -2.15 17.53 7.16
CA SER A 47 -1.38 18.76 6.94
C SER A 47 -1.08 19.53 8.22
N SER A 48 -1.92 19.40 9.26
CA SER A 48 -1.86 20.23 10.45
C SER A 48 -2.11 19.43 11.72
N ASP A 49 -1.12 19.42 12.61
CA ASP A 49 -1.26 18.81 13.94
C ASP A 49 -2.38 19.48 14.74
N ALA A 50 -2.53 20.81 14.61
CA ALA A 50 -3.59 21.55 15.29
C ALA A 50 -5.00 21.18 14.79
N PHE A 51 -5.15 20.92 13.48
CA PHE A 51 -6.43 20.47 12.91
C PHE A 51 -6.73 19.02 13.31
N ALA A 52 -5.73 18.14 13.26
CA ALA A 52 -5.88 16.76 13.72
C ALA A 52 -6.27 16.70 15.21
N GLN A 53 -5.65 17.54 16.04
CA GLN A 53 -5.97 17.69 17.46
C GLN A 53 -7.37 18.24 17.71
N SER A 54 -7.84 19.21 16.91
CA SER A 54 -9.22 19.67 17.01
C SER A 54 -10.23 18.60 16.60
N CYS A 55 -9.80 17.57 15.85
CA CYS A 55 -10.61 16.41 15.50
C CYS A 55 -10.44 15.21 16.46
N GLY A 56 -9.70 15.39 17.56
CA GLY A 56 -9.54 14.39 18.63
C GLY A 56 -8.30 13.50 18.53
N LEU A 57 -7.48 13.63 17.48
CA LEU A 57 -6.21 12.91 17.36
C LEU A 57 -5.11 13.55 18.23
N ALA A 58 -4.06 12.80 18.54
CA ALA A 58 -2.93 13.35 19.31
C ALA A 58 -2.08 14.34 18.49
N GLU A 59 -1.90 14.05 17.20
CA GLU A 59 -1.17 14.85 16.20
C GLU A 59 -1.62 14.42 14.79
N SER A 60 -1.07 15.04 13.73
CA SER A 60 -1.33 14.61 12.36
C SER A 60 -0.64 13.26 12.11
N PRO A 61 -1.37 12.21 11.68
CA PRO A 61 -0.73 10.98 11.24
C PRO A 61 -0.01 11.19 9.89
N ILE A 62 0.81 10.21 9.51
CA ILE A 62 1.29 10.04 8.14
C ILE A 62 0.08 9.67 7.26
N ASP A 63 0.02 10.24 6.05
CA ASP A 63 -1.03 9.94 5.06
C ASP A 63 -1.16 8.41 4.85
N ASP A 64 -2.40 7.93 4.82
CA ASP A 64 -2.72 6.50 4.74
C ASP A 64 -2.14 5.84 3.49
N LEU A 65 -2.09 6.57 2.36
CA LEU A 65 -1.47 6.08 1.13
C LEU A 65 0.05 6.16 1.18
N ALA A 66 0.63 7.15 1.87
CA ALA A 66 2.07 7.18 2.11
C ALA A 66 2.51 5.97 2.96
N ALA A 67 1.77 5.63 4.02
CA ALA A 67 2.00 4.42 4.81
C ALA A 67 1.86 3.15 3.96
N PHE A 68 0.82 3.07 3.13
CA PHE A 68 0.63 1.99 2.16
C PHE A 68 1.83 1.84 1.21
N HIS A 69 2.32 2.93 0.62
CA HIS A 69 3.44 2.89 -0.31
C HIS A 69 4.73 2.42 0.36
N VAL A 70 4.99 2.82 1.62
CA VAL A 70 6.11 2.29 2.41
C VAL A 70 5.97 0.76 2.58
N VAL A 71 4.82 0.27 3.05
CA VAL A 71 4.57 -1.17 3.26
C VAL A 71 4.68 -1.93 1.93
N PHE A 72 4.04 -1.44 0.87
CA PHE A 72 4.09 -2.04 -0.46
C PHE A 72 5.51 -2.10 -1.00
N GLY A 73 6.26 -1.01 -0.90
CA GLY A 73 7.64 -0.90 -1.38
C GLY A 73 8.55 -1.97 -0.76
N LYS A 74 8.32 -2.34 0.52
CA LYS A 74 9.09 -3.40 1.19
C LYS A 74 8.90 -4.76 0.52
N THR A 75 7.71 -5.01 -0.02
CA THR A 75 7.38 -6.31 -0.64
C THR A 75 7.99 -6.49 -2.03
N VAL A 76 8.35 -5.39 -2.70
CA VAL A 76 8.73 -5.42 -4.12
C VAL A 76 9.90 -6.35 -4.41
N PRO A 77 11.04 -6.30 -3.68
CA PRO A 77 12.18 -7.18 -3.95
C PRO A 77 11.83 -8.68 -3.97
N ASP A 78 10.87 -9.10 -3.13
CA ASP A 78 10.54 -10.50 -2.93
C ASP A 78 9.27 -10.96 -3.66
N VAL A 79 8.36 -10.06 -3.99
CA VAL A 79 7.05 -10.37 -4.59
C VAL A 79 6.97 -9.96 -6.05
N SER A 80 7.52 -8.81 -6.43
CA SER A 80 7.23 -8.21 -7.74
C SER A 80 8.44 -7.68 -8.51
N LEU A 81 9.66 -7.96 -8.07
CA LEU A 81 10.87 -7.60 -8.82
C LEU A 81 10.87 -8.21 -10.22
N ASN A 82 10.39 -9.46 -10.34
CA ASN A 82 10.26 -10.18 -11.62
C ASN A 82 8.81 -10.23 -12.14
N ALA A 83 7.92 -9.40 -11.57
CA ALA A 83 6.54 -9.30 -12.06
C ALA A 83 6.48 -8.60 -13.42
N VAL A 84 5.50 -9.00 -14.22
CA VAL A 84 5.07 -8.33 -15.45
C VAL A 84 4.10 -7.19 -15.10
N ALA A 85 3.16 -7.46 -14.19
CA ALA A 85 2.16 -6.49 -13.77
C ALA A 85 1.58 -6.87 -12.40
N ASN A 86 1.12 -5.86 -11.67
CA ASN A 86 0.15 -6.03 -10.59
C ASN A 86 -1.24 -6.10 -11.21
N LEU A 87 -2.00 -7.15 -10.89
CA LEU A 87 -3.28 -7.45 -11.53
C LEU A 87 -4.47 -6.97 -10.71
N GLY A 88 -4.28 -6.66 -9.42
CA GLY A 88 -5.32 -6.07 -8.59
C GLY A 88 -4.97 -6.07 -7.10
N TYR A 89 -5.90 -5.51 -6.33
CA TYR A 89 -5.89 -5.43 -4.88
C TYR A 89 -7.28 -5.84 -4.36
N ALA A 90 -7.33 -6.38 -3.14
CA ALA A 90 -8.56 -6.66 -2.42
C ALA A 90 -8.31 -6.54 -0.92
N GLU A 91 -9.39 -6.37 -0.15
CA GLU A 91 -9.35 -6.39 1.32
C GLU A 91 -8.30 -5.43 1.93
N GLY A 92 -8.11 -4.24 1.34
CA GLY A 92 -7.21 -3.23 1.87
C GLY A 92 -7.78 -2.55 3.11
N ARG A 93 -7.20 -2.80 4.27
CA ARG A 93 -7.67 -2.31 5.57
C ARG A 93 -6.58 -1.51 6.27
N TRP A 94 -6.91 -0.28 6.64
CA TRP A 94 -6.12 0.57 7.53
C TRP A 94 -6.63 0.35 8.95
N LEU A 95 -5.80 -0.26 9.80
CA LEU A 95 -6.19 -0.74 11.12
C LEU A 95 -5.73 0.19 12.23
N LEU A 96 -4.58 0.85 12.06
CA LEU A 96 -4.06 1.84 13.00
C LEU A 96 -3.43 3.00 12.23
N PRO A 97 -3.59 4.25 12.71
CA PRO A 97 -2.85 5.38 12.17
C PRO A 97 -1.34 5.15 12.36
N VAL A 98 -0.55 5.58 11.37
CA VAL A 98 0.91 5.60 11.46
C VAL A 98 1.35 7.00 11.83
N TYR A 99 2.11 7.13 12.92
CA TYR A 99 2.60 8.42 13.38
C TYR A 99 4.07 8.66 13.05
N PRO A 100 4.53 9.92 12.97
CA PRO A 100 5.94 10.24 12.97
C PRO A 100 6.68 9.52 14.12
N GLY A 101 7.77 8.83 13.78
CA GLY A 101 8.55 8.00 14.70
C GLY A 101 8.19 6.50 14.69
N ASP A 102 7.04 6.10 14.12
CA ASP A 102 6.73 4.69 13.95
C ASP A 102 7.71 4.03 12.95
N THR A 103 8.05 2.77 13.21
CA THR A 103 8.91 1.96 12.34
C THR A 103 8.12 0.83 11.71
N LEU A 104 7.97 0.90 10.39
CA LEU A 104 7.18 -0.05 9.61
C LEU A 104 8.04 -1.20 9.10
N ARG A 105 7.52 -2.41 9.24
CA ARG A 105 8.02 -3.65 8.62
C ARG A 105 6.88 -4.33 7.87
N SER A 106 7.20 -5.22 6.94
CA SER A 106 6.19 -5.92 6.14
C SER A 106 6.45 -7.41 6.07
N GLU A 107 5.37 -8.19 6.04
CA GLU A 107 5.41 -9.62 5.74
C GLU A 107 4.28 -9.97 4.77
N SER A 108 4.54 -10.92 3.88
CA SER A 108 3.58 -11.41 2.88
C SER A 108 3.39 -12.92 3.02
N GLU A 109 2.16 -13.37 3.12
CA GLU A 109 1.78 -14.78 3.04
C GLU A 109 1.31 -15.10 1.61
N VAL A 110 1.84 -16.15 0.99
CA VAL A 110 1.36 -16.65 -0.31
C VAL A 110 0.06 -17.41 -0.10
N ILE A 111 -1.06 -16.87 -0.58
CA ILE A 111 -2.39 -17.42 -0.38
C ILE A 111 -3.00 -18.00 -1.67
N GLY A 112 -2.30 -17.89 -2.80
CA GLY A 112 -2.75 -18.43 -4.08
C GLY A 112 -1.65 -18.48 -5.12
N LEU A 113 -1.72 -19.49 -5.97
CA LEU A 113 -0.81 -19.74 -7.08
C LEU A 113 -1.59 -20.33 -8.26
N LYS A 114 -1.39 -19.75 -9.45
CA LYS A 114 -1.98 -20.27 -10.69
C LYS A 114 -1.04 -20.03 -11.86
N GLN A 115 -0.52 -21.10 -12.47
CA GLN A 115 0.26 -20.95 -13.70
C GLN A 115 -0.65 -20.48 -14.85
N ASN A 116 -0.16 -19.57 -15.68
CA ASN A 116 -0.87 -19.19 -16.90
C ASN A 116 -0.74 -20.28 -17.97
N SER A 117 -1.72 -20.35 -18.87
CA SER A 117 -1.81 -21.38 -19.91
C SER A 117 -0.62 -21.37 -20.88
N ASN A 118 0.05 -20.23 -21.06
CA ASN A 118 1.24 -20.11 -21.91
C ASN A 118 2.51 -20.75 -21.30
N GLY A 119 2.46 -21.16 -20.03
CA GLY A 119 3.58 -21.80 -19.32
C GLY A 119 4.79 -20.90 -19.05
N LYS A 120 4.71 -19.59 -19.32
CA LYS A 120 5.83 -18.63 -19.17
C LYS A 120 5.71 -17.73 -17.94
N THR A 121 4.51 -17.61 -17.40
CA THR A 121 4.19 -16.79 -16.23
C THR A 121 3.18 -17.51 -15.35
N GLY A 122 3.00 -17.01 -14.13
CA GLY A 122 1.89 -17.40 -13.27
C GLY A 122 1.45 -16.25 -12.40
N VAL A 123 0.28 -16.39 -11.79
CA VAL A 123 -0.29 -15.41 -10.87
C VAL A 123 -0.03 -15.88 -9.44
N VAL A 124 0.49 -14.97 -8.63
CA VAL A 124 0.74 -15.16 -7.20
C VAL A 124 -0.15 -14.20 -6.43
N TRP A 125 -0.96 -14.73 -5.50
CA TRP A 125 -1.72 -13.93 -4.55
C TRP A 125 -0.97 -13.89 -3.24
N VAL A 126 -0.79 -12.69 -2.70
CA VAL A 126 -0.19 -12.49 -1.38
C VAL A 126 -1.11 -11.68 -0.48
N ARG A 127 -1.22 -12.10 0.79
CA ARG A 127 -1.76 -11.26 1.87
C ARG A 127 -0.59 -10.59 2.57
N THR A 128 -0.49 -9.28 2.44
CA THR A 128 0.56 -8.48 3.04
C THR A 128 0.05 -7.84 4.33
N ARG A 129 0.88 -7.86 5.37
CA ARG A 129 0.66 -7.10 6.62
C ARG A 129 1.79 -6.09 6.79
N GLY A 130 1.43 -4.85 7.10
CA GLY A 130 2.34 -3.83 7.61
C GLY A 130 2.28 -3.81 9.14
N LEU A 131 3.42 -3.86 9.81
CA LEU A 131 3.50 -3.88 11.27
C LEU A 131 4.39 -2.74 11.77
N ASN A 132 4.05 -2.17 12.92
CA ASN A 132 4.88 -1.17 13.60
C ASN A 132 5.92 -1.83 14.54
N GLN A 133 6.70 -1.01 15.25
CA GLN A 133 7.72 -1.41 16.23
C GLN A 133 7.16 -2.13 17.47
N ARG A 134 5.84 -2.10 17.68
CA ARG A 134 5.12 -2.79 18.77
C ARG A 134 4.48 -4.09 18.30
N ASP A 135 4.83 -4.55 17.10
CA ASP A 135 4.26 -5.74 16.44
C ASP A 135 2.74 -5.65 16.19
N GLN A 136 2.18 -4.43 16.21
CA GLN A 136 0.78 -4.20 15.87
C GLN A 136 0.64 -4.09 14.35
N ILE A 137 -0.39 -4.70 13.78
CA ILE A 137 -0.71 -4.57 12.36
C ILE A 137 -1.32 -3.18 12.15
N VAL A 138 -0.64 -2.33 11.39
CA VAL A 138 -1.15 -0.99 11.03
C VAL A 138 -2.03 -1.05 9.79
N MET A 139 -1.76 -1.99 8.89
CA MET A 139 -2.61 -2.25 7.73
C MET A 139 -2.40 -3.67 7.18
N ASP A 140 -3.39 -4.17 6.47
CA ASP A 140 -3.24 -5.36 5.62
C ASP A 140 -4.01 -5.24 4.31
N TYR A 141 -3.59 -6.01 3.32
CA TYR A 141 -4.25 -6.09 2.02
C TYR A 141 -3.91 -7.39 1.31
N VAL A 142 -4.72 -7.77 0.34
CA VAL A 142 -4.38 -8.79 -0.66
C VAL A 142 -4.03 -8.11 -1.97
N ARG A 143 -2.97 -8.58 -2.63
CA ARG A 143 -2.70 -8.24 -4.03
C ARG A 143 -2.31 -9.49 -4.81
N TRP A 144 -2.46 -9.43 -6.12
CA TRP A 144 -1.97 -10.49 -6.99
C TRP A 144 -1.20 -9.94 -8.18
N VAL A 145 -0.13 -10.64 -8.51
CA VAL A 145 0.86 -10.22 -9.50
C VAL A 145 1.10 -11.33 -10.51
N MET A 146 1.30 -10.95 -11.77
CA MET A 146 1.78 -11.88 -12.79
C MET A 146 3.30 -11.93 -12.72
N VAL A 147 3.88 -13.07 -12.36
CA VAL A 147 5.33 -13.27 -12.20
C VAL A 147 5.86 -14.16 -13.32
N ARG A 148 7.06 -13.82 -13.84
CA ARG A 148 7.76 -14.65 -14.82
C ARG A 148 8.23 -15.95 -14.20
N LYS A 149 8.31 -17.02 -15.00
CA LYS A 149 9.11 -18.20 -14.68
C LYS A 149 10.57 -17.97 -15.09
N SER A 150 11.50 -18.53 -14.34
CA SER A 150 12.92 -18.57 -14.74
C SER A 150 13.23 -19.85 -15.52
N ASP A 151 12.67 -20.97 -15.09
CA ASP A 151 12.71 -22.27 -15.75
C ASP A 151 11.33 -22.58 -16.32
N LEU A 152 11.22 -22.59 -17.65
CA LEU A 152 9.95 -22.85 -18.33
C LEU A 152 9.47 -24.30 -18.11
N ASP A 153 10.39 -25.24 -17.87
CA ASP A 153 10.12 -26.66 -17.69
C ASP A 153 9.78 -27.02 -16.24
N ALA A 154 9.93 -26.09 -15.29
CA ALA A 154 9.53 -26.28 -13.90
C ALA A 154 8.04 -26.69 -13.82
N PRO A 155 7.68 -27.68 -12.97
CA PRO A 155 6.31 -28.16 -12.89
C PRO A 155 5.36 -27.05 -12.41
N ALA A 156 4.13 -27.07 -12.92
CA ALA A 156 3.09 -26.16 -12.42
C ALA A 156 2.70 -26.56 -10.99
N PRO A 157 2.49 -25.60 -10.08
CA PRO A 157 1.95 -25.91 -8.76
C PRO A 157 0.47 -26.30 -8.85
N ASP A 158 -0.05 -26.94 -7.80
CA ASP A 158 -1.49 -27.11 -7.63
C ASP A 158 -2.17 -25.74 -7.63
N THR A 159 -3.15 -25.58 -8.53
CA THR A 159 -3.81 -24.28 -8.69
C THR A 159 -4.68 -23.98 -7.48
N THR A 160 -4.36 -22.88 -6.81
CA THR A 160 -5.14 -22.33 -5.69
C THR A 160 -5.44 -20.87 -5.99
N VAL A 161 -6.72 -20.53 -6.10
CA VAL A 161 -7.19 -19.15 -6.23
C VAL A 161 -7.99 -18.83 -4.96
N PRO A 162 -7.56 -17.85 -4.15
CA PRO A 162 -8.26 -17.54 -2.92
C PRO A 162 -9.63 -16.92 -3.22
N GLU A 163 -10.61 -17.26 -2.40
CA GLU A 163 -11.85 -16.47 -2.33
C GLU A 163 -11.55 -15.18 -1.59
N LEU A 164 -11.91 -14.04 -2.19
CA LEU A 164 -11.67 -12.71 -1.66
C LEU A 164 -12.99 -11.97 -1.55
N LYS A 165 -13.14 -11.13 -0.51
CA LYS A 165 -14.31 -10.27 -0.42
C LYS A 165 -14.38 -9.33 -1.64
N PRO A 166 -15.54 -9.21 -2.31
CA PRO A 166 -15.70 -8.28 -3.44
C PRO A 166 -15.67 -6.82 -2.98
N VAL A 167 -16.07 -6.55 -1.73
CA VAL A 167 -16.05 -5.25 -1.08
C VAL A 167 -15.85 -5.46 0.42
N LEU A 168 -15.24 -4.48 1.11
CA LEU A 168 -15.20 -4.44 2.56
C LEU A 168 -16.49 -3.82 3.10
N GLU A 169 -17.04 -4.41 4.15
CA GLU A 169 -18.23 -3.87 4.82
C GLU A 169 -17.84 -2.81 5.85
N ALA A 170 -18.77 -1.96 6.28
CA ALA A 170 -18.50 -0.93 7.28
C ALA A 170 -17.91 -1.49 8.59
N GLY A 171 -18.30 -2.72 8.98
CA GLY A 171 -17.75 -3.41 10.15
C GLY A 171 -16.32 -3.94 9.98
N ASP A 172 -15.78 -3.95 8.76
CA ASP A 172 -14.38 -4.27 8.49
C ASP A 172 -13.45 -3.05 8.63
N LEU A 173 -14.02 -1.84 8.74
CA LEU A 173 -13.29 -0.58 8.82
C LEU A 173 -12.95 -0.22 10.27
N THR A 174 -11.80 0.44 10.47
CA THR A 174 -11.40 0.95 11.78
C THR A 174 -11.51 2.47 11.81
N ILE A 175 -12.14 3.00 12.86
CA ILE A 175 -12.06 4.42 13.21
C ILE A 175 -10.88 4.57 14.19
N PRO A 176 -9.88 5.42 13.90
CA PRO A 176 -8.76 5.66 14.81
C PRO A 176 -9.22 6.05 16.21
N GLU A 177 -8.55 5.53 17.23
CA GLU A 177 -8.84 5.90 18.62
C GLU A 177 -8.68 7.42 18.81
N GLY A 178 -9.69 8.04 19.41
CA GLY A 178 -9.74 9.48 19.65
C GLY A 178 -10.31 10.31 18.49
N LEU A 179 -10.36 9.80 17.26
CA LEU A 179 -10.94 10.54 16.14
C LEU A 179 -12.46 10.68 16.33
N ASP A 180 -12.92 11.92 16.56
CA ASP A 180 -14.33 12.21 16.86
C ASP A 180 -14.89 13.40 16.07
N PHE A 181 -14.04 14.13 15.34
CA PHE A 181 -14.41 15.32 14.58
C PHE A 181 -15.06 16.43 15.43
N SER A 182 -14.83 16.44 16.75
CA SER A 182 -15.49 17.34 17.71
C SER A 182 -15.29 18.83 17.41
N GLY A 183 -14.12 19.21 16.90
CA GLY A 183 -13.77 20.57 16.48
C GLY A 183 -13.46 20.68 14.98
N TYR A 184 -14.18 19.93 14.14
CA TYR A 184 -13.99 19.98 12.69
C TYR A 184 -14.39 21.34 12.10
N ASP A 185 -13.41 22.09 11.59
CA ASP A 185 -13.61 23.39 10.96
C ASP A 185 -13.72 23.26 9.44
N PHE A 186 -14.91 23.47 8.90
CA PHE A 186 -15.20 23.39 7.46
C PHE A 186 -14.44 24.42 6.62
N THR A 187 -14.13 25.58 7.19
CA THR A 187 -13.36 26.62 6.51
C THR A 187 -11.93 26.16 6.31
N LEU A 188 -11.32 25.58 7.36
CA LEU A 188 -9.96 25.06 7.27
C LEU A 188 -9.86 23.73 6.51
N ALA A 189 -10.92 22.91 6.53
CA ALA A 189 -11.02 21.71 5.73
C ALA A 189 -11.10 21.99 4.22
N GLY A 190 -11.63 23.17 3.85
CA GLY A 190 -11.78 23.61 2.46
C GLY A 190 -12.99 23.02 1.75
N GLU A 191 -13.91 22.37 2.48
CA GLU A 191 -15.10 21.72 1.94
C GLU A 191 -16.27 21.87 2.93
N PRO A 192 -17.36 22.57 2.58
CA PRO A 192 -18.56 22.66 3.42
C PRO A 192 -19.43 21.41 3.44
N HIS A 193 -19.38 20.55 2.42
CA HIS A 193 -20.23 19.35 2.32
C HIS A 193 -19.74 18.23 3.25
N ARG A 194 -20.69 17.58 3.93
CA ARG A 194 -20.51 16.44 4.83
C ARG A 194 -20.98 15.16 4.15
N TRP A 195 -20.73 14.03 4.81
CA TRP A 195 -21.21 12.72 4.36
C TRP A 195 -22.68 12.69 3.94
N GLY A 196 -23.57 13.35 4.69
CA GLY A 196 -25.01 13.37 4.40
C GLY A 196 -25.44 14.29 3.25
N ASP A 197 -24.52 15.09 2.71
CA ASP A 197 -24.80 16.01 1.60
C ASP A 197 -24.51 15.37 0.23
N TYR A 198 -23.83 14.21 0.20
CA TYR A 198 -23.54 13.45 -1.02
C TYR A 198 -24.68 12.50 -1.39
N GLU A 199 -24.92 12.31 -2.69
CA GLU A 199 -25.96 11.42 -3.20
C GLU A 199 -25.39 10.12 -3.78
N ILE A 200 -26.06 8.99 -3.53
CA ILE A 200 -25.68 7.71 -4.15
C ILE A 200 -25.82 7.81 -5.66
N GLY A 201 -24.70 7.62 -6.38
CA GLY A 201 -24.64 7.69 -7.84
C GLY A 201 -24.26 9.08 -8.39
N GLU A 202 -24.03 10.05 -7.50
CA GLU A 202 -23.44 11.34 -7.86
C GLU A 202 -22.09 11.16 -8.59
N LYS A 203 -21.80 12.06 -9.52
CA LYS A 203 -20.54 12.09 -10.27
C LYS A 203 -19.87 13.42 -10.05
N ILE A 204 -18.64 13.37 -9.53
CA ILE A 204 -17.83 14.54 -9.23
C ILE A 204 -16.71 14.60 -10.27
N ASP A 205 -16.66 15.68 -11.04
CA ASP A 205 -15.51 16.01 -11.87
C ASP A 205 -14.52 16.79 -11.02
N HIS A 206 -13.32 16.24 -10.82
CA HIS A 206 -12.27 16.87 -10.02
C HIS A 206 -11.54 18.01 -10.75
N VAL A 207 -11.87 18.25 -12.03
CA VAL A 207 -11.45 19.38 -12.88
C VAL A 207 -9.95 19.44 -13.22
N ASP A 208 -9.08 19.41 -12.22
CA ASP A 208 -7.65 19.65 -12.38
C ASP A 208 -6.92 18.47 -13.04
N GLY A 209 -6.02 18.78 -13.98
CA GLY A 209 -5.10 17.83 -14.58
C GLY A 209 -3.67 18.08 -14.09
N VAL A 210 -2.95 17.01 -13.77
CA VAL A 210 -1.54 17.08 -13.33
C VAL A 210 -0.68 16.25 -14.27
N THR A 211 0.34 16.88 -14.85
CA THR A 211 1.33 16.22 -15.70
C THR A 211 2.38 15.55 -14.81
N ILE A 212 2.66 14.28 -15.05
CA ILE A 212 3.70 13.54 -14.34
C ILE A 212 5.04 13.78 -15.02
N GLU A 213 6.04 14.16 -14.23
CA GLU A 213 7.43 14.27 -14.68
C GLU A 213 8.25 13.05 -14.26
N GLU A 214 9.26 12.69 -15.06
CA GLU A 214 10.14 11.54 -14.78
C GLU A 214 10.78 11.62 -13.38
N ALA A 215 11.27 12.81 -13.02
CA ALA A 215 11.91 13.03 -11.73
C ALA A 215 10.93 12.81 -10.56
N GLU A 216 9.66 13.20 -10.71
CA GLU A 216 8.64 13.17 -9.66
C GLU A 216 8.33 11.74 -9.24
N HIS A 217 7.94 10.88 -10.20
CA HIS A 217 7.58 9.49 -9.89
C HIS A 217 8.80 8.68 -9.42
N MET A 218 9.99 8.95 -9.98
CA MET A 218 11.23 8.29 -9.53
C MET A 218 11.58 8.69 -8.09
N MET A 219 11.40 9.96 -7.72
CA MET A 219 11.61 10.43 -6.34
C MET A 219 10.62 9.79 -5.37
N ALA A 220 9.33 9.75 -5.72
CA ALA A 220 8.32 9.05 -4.93
C ALA A 220 8.68 7.56 -4.75
N THR A 221 9.00 6.87 -5.84
CA THR A 221 9.36 5.44 -5.81
C THR A 221 10.58 5.16 -4.93
N ARG A 222 11.59 6.04 -4.96
CA ARG A 222 12.77 5.96 -4.07
C ARG A 222 12.43 6.21 -2.61
N LEU A 223 11.54 7.16 -2.32
CA LEU A 223 11.06 7.44 -0.95
C LEU A 223 10.44 6.19 -0.31
N TRP A 224 9.70 5.41 -1.10
CA TRP A 224 9.10 4.14 -0.69
C TRP A 224 10.10 2.97 -0.64
N GLN A 225 11.32 3.19 -1.12
CA GLN A 225 12.36 2.19 -1.39
C GLN A 225 11.80 1.01 -2.20
N ASN A 226 10.94 1.31 -3.17
CA ASN A 226 10.49 0.38 -4.19
C ASN A 226 11.60 0.26 -5.25
N THR A 227 11.97 -0.97 -5.62
CA THR A 227 13.10 -1.28 -6.49
C THR A 227 12.70 -1.90 -7.83
N ALA A 228 11.41 -1.83 -8.21
CA ALA A 228 10.98 -2.32 -9.50
C ALA A 228 11.67 -1.52 -10.62
N LYS A 229 12.39 -2.25 -11.49
CA LYS A 229 13.34 -1.68 -12.46
C LYS A 229 12.68 -0.73 -13.46
N VAL A 230 11.44 -1.04 -13.85
CA VAL A 230 10.65 -0.29 -14.85
C VAL A 230 10.34 1.16 -14.45
N HIS A 231 10.55 1.55 -13.20
CA HIS A 231 10.41 2.94 -12.76
C HIS A 231 11.69 3.75 -12.97
N PHE A 232 12.82 3.10 -13.28
CA PHE A 232 14.14 3.73 -13.26
C PHE A 232 14.97 3.49 -14.53
N ASP A 233 14.61 2.51 -15.35
CA ASP A 233 15.28 2.07 -16.58
C ASP A 233 14.23 1.83 -17.69
#